data_AF-A0A2V6IZ70-F1
#
_entry.id   AF-A0A2V6IZ70-F1
#
_cell.length_a   1.000
_cell.length_b   1.000
_cell.length_c   1.000
_cell.angle_alpha   90.00
_cell.angle_beta   90.00
_cell.angle_gamma   90.00
#
_symmetry.space_group_name_H-M   'P 1'
#
loop_
_entity.id
_entity.type
_entity.pdbx_description
1 polymer ?
#
loop_
_entity_poly.entity_id
_entity_poly.type
_entity_poly.pdbx_seq_one_letter_code
_entity_poly.pdbx_strand_id
1 'polypeptide(L)' 'MALVFRNSPEAPVQCALELSRADNKNLNLQLRMGIHSGPINEITDVNDRTNVTGAGINMAHRLR' A
#
# COMPACT_ATOMS: atom_id res chain seq x y z
N MET A 1 -4.35 -3.91 4.82
CA MET A 1 -4.61 -3.56 3.41
C MET A 1 -3.32 -3.05 2.81
N ALA A 2 -3.04 -3.40 1.56
CA ALA A 2 -1.87 -2.96 0.82
C ALA A 2 -2.31 -2.38 -0.53
N LEU A 3 -1.66 -1.30 -0.96
CA LEU A 3 -1.76 -0.77 -2.32
C LEU A 3 -0.47 -1.15 -3.05
N VAL A 4 -0.59 -1.72 -4.25
CA VAL A 4 0.54 -2.23 -5.02
C VAL A 4 0.66 -1.47 -6.33
N PHE A 5 1.84 -0.90 -6.58
CA PHE A 5 2.16 -0.14 -7.78
C PHE A 5 3.26 -0.86 -8.55
N ARG A 6 3.03 -1.18 -9.82
CA ARG A 6 3.98 -1.95 -10.66
C ARG A 6 4.67 -1.11 -11.73
N ASN A 7 4.16 0.08 -12.00
CA ASN A 7 4.53 0.88 -13.16
C ASN A 7 5.52 2.00 -12.85
N SER A 8 5.55 2.50 -11.61
CA SER A 8 6.43 3.59 -11.19
C SER A 8 6.74 3.50 -9.69
N PRO A 9 8.00 3.67 -9.28
CA PRO A 9 8.39 3.73 -7.87
C PRO A 9 7.92 5.03 -7.16
N GLU A 10 7.62 6.10 -7.90
CA GLU A 10 7.11 7.37 -7.36
C GLU A 10 5.60 7.35 -7.09
N ALA A 11 4.84 6.56 -7.85
CA ALA A 11 3.39 6.42 -7.70
C ALA A 11 2.90 6.16 -6.26
N PRO A 12 3.50 5.26 -5.44
CA PRO A 12 3.07 5.08 -4.05
C PRO A 12 3.23 6.34 -3.19
N VAL A 13 4.26 7.17 -3.44
CA VAL A 13 4.49 8.42 -2.70
C VAL A 13 3.45 9.47 -3.09
N GLN A 14 3.16 9.61 -4.39
CA GLN A 14 2.12 10.53 -4.86
C GLN A 14 0.75 10.16 -4.28
N CYS A 15 0.40 8.87 -4.30
CA CYS A 15 -0.84 8.37 -3.71
C CYS A 15 -0.94 8.71 -2.20
N ALA A 16 0.14 8.50 -1.44
CA ALA A 16 0.17 8.85 -0.02
C ALA A 16 -0.03 10.36 0.23
N LEU A 17 0.60 11.22 -0.59
CA LEU A 17 0.42 12.67 -0.50
C LEU A 17 -1.02 13.09 -0.78
N GLU A 18 -1.64 12.53 -1.83
CA GLU A 18 -3.04 12.81 -2.17
C GLU A 18 -4.00 12.36 -1.06
N LEU A 19 -3.80 11.16 -0.51
CA LEU A 19 -4.60 10.65 0.62
C LEU A 19 -4.46 11.54 1.85
N SER A 20 -3.24 11.96 2.21
CA SER A 20 -3.02 12.83 3.36
C SER A 20 -3.73 14.19 3.23
N ARG A 21 -3.83 14.72 2.00
CA ARG A 21 -4.53 15.98 1.71
C ARG A 21 -6.04 15.81 1.73
N ALA A 22 -6.55 14.66 1.28
CA ALA A 22 -7.97 14.35 1.28
C ALA A 22 -8.50 14.12 2.70
N ASP A 23 -7.71 13.46 3.56
CA ASP A 23 -8.06 13.14 4.95
C ASP A 23 -8.31 14.40 5.79
N ASN A 24 -7.44 15.40 5.66
CA ASN A 24 -7.54 16.70 6.33
C ASN A 24 -8.87 17.46 6.06
N LYS A 25 -9.63 17.10 5.03
CA LYS A 25 -10.80 17.88 4.62
C LYS A 25 -12.06 17.57 5.42
N ASN A 26 -12.28 16.34 5.90
CA ASN A 26 -13.54 15.95 6.58
C ASN A 26 -13.48 14.62 7.37
N LEU A 27 -12.39 13.87 7.27
CA LEU A 27 -12.25 12.57 7.90
C LEU A 27 -11.34 12.79 9.12
N ASN A 28 -11.90 12.81 10.33
CA ASN A 28 -11.13 12.99 11.56
C ASN A 28 -10.32 11.71 11.90
N LEU A 29 -9.67 11.14 10.89
CA LEU A 29 -8.92 9.90 10.90
C LEU A 29 -7.44 10.27 10.89
N GLN A 30 -6.65 9.58 11.69
CA GLN A 30 -5.19 9.72 11.67
C GLN A 30 -4.61 8.52 10.93
N LEU A 31 -4.26 8.72 9.66
CA LEU A 31 -3.65 7.68 8.84
C LEU A 31 -2.13 7.65 9.03
N ARG A 32 -1.58 6.44 9.21
CA ARG A 32 -0.14 6.16 9.08
C ARG A 32 0.08 5.24 7.90
N MET A 33 1.01 5.60 7.02
CA MET A 33 1.30 4.87 5.78
C MET A 33 2.78 4.50 5.73
N GLY A 34 3.07 3.22 5.48
CA GLY A 34 4.42 2.71 5.20
C GLY A 34 4.59 2.44 3.71
N ILE A 35 5.72 2.86 3.14
CA ILE A 35 6.04 2.65 1.71
C ILE A 35 7.31 1.80 1.60
N HIS A 36 7.26 0.77 0.76
CA HIS A 36 8.41 -0.09 0.50
C HIS A 36 8.39 -0.61 -0.94
N SER A 37 9.58 -0.70 -1.55
CA SER A 37 9.79 -1.27 -2.87
C SER A 37 10.61 -2.55 -2.74
N GLY A 38 10.06 -3.67 -3.23
CA GLY A 38 10.71 -4.97 -3.15
C GLY A 38 9.89 -6.05 -3.85
N PRO A 39 10.46 -7.26 -4.00
CA PRO A 39 9.77 -8.37 -4.66
C PRO A 39 8.54 -8.81 -3.89
N ILE A 40 7.48 -9.10 -4.65
CA ILE A 40 6.18 -9.58 -4.16
C ILE A 40 5.69 -10.74 -5.03
N ASN A 41 4.86 -11.61 -4.46
CA ASN A 41 4.20 -12.70 -5.16
C ASN A 41 2.69 -12.45 -5.18
N GLU A 42 2.08 -12.64 -6.34
CA GLU A 42 0.63 -12.58 -6.51
C GLU A 42 0.04 -13.98 -6.31
N ILE A 43 -1.03 -14.06 -5.52
CA ILE A 43 -1.75 -15.31 -5.26
C ILE A 43 -3.25 -15.07 -5.45
N THR A 44 -3.95 -16.07 -5.97
CA THR A 44 -5.41 -16.09 -5.96
C THR A 44 -5.86 -16.84 -4.69
N ASP A 45 -6.68 -16.20 -3.86
CA ASP A 45 -7.19 -16.84 -2.65
C ASP A 45 -8.31 -17.85 -2.95
N VAL A 46 -8.80 -18.54 -1.91
CA VAL A 46 -9.89 -19.52 -2.01
C VAL A 46 -11.24 -18.91 -2.42
N ASN A 47 -11.35 -17.58 -2.44
CA ASN A 47 -12.53 -16.83 -2.87
C ASN A 47 -12.31 -16.19 -4.26
N ASP A 48 -11.33 -16.64 -5.02
CA ASP A 48 -10.94 -16.12 -6.33
C ASP A 48 -10.52 -14.64 -6.34
N ARG A 49 -10.03 -14.13 -5.19
CA ARG A 49 -9.53 -12.76 -5.08
C ARG A 49 -8.02 -12.71 -5.24
N THR A 50 -7.56 -11.76 -6.03
CA THR A 50 -6.14 -11.42 -6.14
C THR A 50 -5.63 -10.84 -4.83
N ASN A 51 -4.61 -11.48 -4.27
CA ASN A 51 -3.91 -11.05 -3.06
C ASN A 51 -2.39 -11.09 -3.28
N VAL A 52 -1.64 -10.47 -2.37
CA VAL A 52 -0.19 -10.29 -2.52
C VAL A 52 0.55 -10.75 -1.25
N THR A 53 1.64 -11.48 -1.46
CA THR A 53 2.50 -12.03 -0.40
C THR A 53 3.98 -11.74 -0.69
N GLY A 54 4.87 -12.16 0.21
CA GLY A 54 6.32 -12.08 0.03
C GLY A 54 7.00 -11.08 0.97
N ALA A 55 8.34 -11.07 0.91
CA ALA A 55 9.19 -10.29 1.81
C ALA A 55 8.91 -8.78 1.70
N GLY A 56 8.62 -8.27 0.49
CA GLY A 56 8.29 -6.86 0.27
C GLY A 56 7.04 -6.41 1.03
N ILE A 57 5.97 -7.22 1.03
CA ILE A 57 4.74 -6.92 1.78
C ILE A 57 4.98 -6.94 3.29
N ASN A 58 5.74 -7.92 3.78
CA ASN A 58 6.08 -8.01 5.20
C ASN A 58 6.88 -6.79 5.68
N MET A 59 7.79 -6.28 4.84
CA MET A 59 8.56 -5.08 5.15
C MET A 59 7.69 -3.82 5.12
N ALA A 60 6.83 -3.66 4.12
CA ALA A 60 5.87 -2.56 4.05
C ALA A 60 5.00 -2.49 5.32
N HIS A 61 4.55 -3.64 5.83
CA HIS A 61 3.77 -3.73 7.06
C HIS A 61 4.53 -3.37 8.34
N ARG A 62 5.87 -3.34 8.33
CA ARG A 62 6.67 -2.97 9.49
C ARG A 62 6.88 -1.46 9.61
N LEU A 63 6.82 -0.73 8.49
CA LEU A 63 7.12 0.70 8.42
C LEU A 63 5.95 1.62 8.88
N ARG A 64 4.88 1.06 9.46
CA ARG A 64 3.60 1.76 9.77
C ARG A 64 3.29 1.82 11.26
#